data_AF-A0A923QAW9-F1
#
_entry.id   AF-A0A923QAW9-F1
#
_cell.length_a   1.000
_cell.length_b   1.000
_cell.length_c   1.000
_cell.angle_alpha   90.00
_cell.angle_beta   90.00
_cell.angle_gamma   90.00
#
_symmetry.space_group_name_H-M   'P 1'
#
loop_
_entity.id
_entity.type
_entity.pdbx_description
1 polymer ?
#
loop_
_entity_poly.entity_id
_entity_poly.type
_entity_poly.pdbx_seq_one_letter_code
_entity_poly.pdbx_strand_id
1 'polypeptide(L)'
;MTRSLLALSLALAALAAASAPAHAQQGTVNAICSTDLSWCELAAREFTRATGIKVLQSHKGTGEAAAQLRAEASNPKTDIWWGG
;
A
#
# COMPACT_ATOMS: atom_id res chain seq x y z
N MET A 1 -29.50 -17.44 33.25
CA MET A 1 -28.74 -18.34 32.35
C MET A 1 -28.80 -17.88 30.88
N THR A 2 -29.98 -17.54 30.35
CA THR A 2 -30.17 -17.02 28.98
C THR A 2 -29.40 -15.73 28.64
N ARG A 3 -29.23 -14.81 29.60
CA ARG A 3 -28.45 -13.57 29.41
C ARG A 3 -26.94 -13.79 29.26
N SER A 4 -26.36 -14.75 30.00
CA SER A 4 -24.93 -15.11 29.86
C SER A 4 -24.64 -15.81 28.55
N LEU A 5 -25.58 -16.62 28.05
CA LEU A 5 -25.45 -17.28 26.75
C LEU A 5 -25.45 -16.26 25.59
N LEU A 6 -26.27 -15.20 25.69
CA LEU A 6 -26.30 -14.10 24.71
C LEU A 6 -25.00 -13.28 24.70
N ALA A 7 -24.41 -13.04 25.87
CA ALA A 7 -23.15 -12.30 25.97
C ALA A 7 -21.97 -13.10 25.40
N LEU A 8 -21.96 -14.42 25.63
CA LEU A 8 -20.92 -15.31 25.12
C LEU A 8 -21.00 -15.46 23.60
N SER A 9 -22.20 -15.54 23.02
CA SER A 9 -22.38 -15.60 21.57
C SER A 9 -21.98 -14.31 20.86
N LEU A 10 -22.26 -13.14 21.45
CA LEU A 10 -21.78 -11.86 20.92
C LEU A 10 -20.25 -11.76 20.95
N ALA A 11 -19.61 -12.19 22.05
CA ALA A 11 -18.16 -12.18 22.17
C ALA A 11 -17.48 -13.08 21.13
N LEU A 12 -18.04 -14.26 20.88
CA LEU A 12 -17.53 -15.20 19.88
C LEU A 12 -17.68 -14.66 18.45
N ALA A 13 -18.81 -14.00 18.15
CA ALA A 13 -19.03 -13.37 16.85
C ALA A 13 -18.07 -12.20 16.59
N ALA A 14 -17.77 -11.40 17.62
CA ALA A 14 -16.79 -10.30 17.53
C ALA A 14 -15.37 -10.83 17.29
N LEU A 15 -15.00 -11.94 17.94
CA LEU A 15 -13.67 -12.55 17.76
C LEU A 15 -13.51 -13.18 16.37
N ALA A 16 -14.58 -13.77 15.82
CA ALA A 16 -14.59 -14.28 14.45
C ALA A 16 -14.47 -13.14 13.42
N ALA A 17 -15.15 -12.01 13.64
CA ALA A 17 -15.04 -10.84 12.75
C ALA A 17 -13.65 -10.20 12.75
N ALA A 18 -12.90 -10.29 13.87
CA ALA A 18 -11.53 -9.82 13.97
C ALA A 18 -10.51 -10.69 13.19
N SER A 19 -10.91 -11.90 12.78
CA SER A 19 -10.07 -12.82 12.01
C SER A 19 -10.30 -12.75 10.49
N ALA A 20 -11.06 -11.77 10.00
CA ALA A 20 -11.21 -11.55 8.58
C ALA A 20 -9.80 -11.37 7.96
N PRO A 21 -9.45 -12.12 6.90
CA PRO A 21 -8.17 -11.95 6.24
C PRO A 21 -8.08 -10.50 5.80
N ALA A 22 -7.00 -9.82 6.21
CA ALA A 22 -6.67 -8.50 5.71
C ALA A 22 -6.60 -8.61 4.19
N HIS A 23 -7.61 -8.09 3.51
CA HIS A 23 -7.55 -7.90 2.08
C HIS A 23 -6.48 -6.83 1.88
N ALA A 24 -5.26 -7.25 1.55
CA ALA A 24 -4.28 -6.36 0.95
C ALA A 24 -5.02 -5.61 -0.17
N GLN A 25 -4.89 -4.29 -0.27
CA GLN A 25 -5.52 -3.54 -1.34
C GLN A 25 -5.02 -4.10 -2.69
N GLN A 26 -5.79 -5.01 -3.29
CA GLN A 26 -5.69 -5.30 -4.71
C GLN A 26 -6.11 -4.01 -5.43
N GLY A 27 -5.14 -3.16 -5.73
CA GLY A 27 -5.48 -1.89 -6.31
C GLY A 27 -4.36 -0.88 -6.19
N THR A 28 -3.31 -1.09 -6.96
CA THR A 28 -2.34 -0.07 -7.33
C THR A 28 -1.33 0.34 -6.25
N VAL A 29 -0.09 0.60 -6.65
CA VAL A 29 0.97 1.21 -5.83
C VAL A 29 1.43 2.51 -6.50
N ASN A 30 1.38 3.62 -5.78
CA ASN A 30 1.94 4.91 -6.17
C ASN A 30 3.43 4.95 -5.81
N ALA A 31 4.29 5.02 -6.82
CA ALA A 31 5.74 4.97 -6.64
C ALA A 31 6.42 6.25 -7.15
N ILE A 32 7.45 6.70 -6.44
CA ILE A 32 8.47 7.61 -6.97
C ILE A 32 9.73 6.80 -7.27
N CYS A 33 10.30 6.99 -8.45
CA CYS A 33 11.55 6.37 -8.88
C CYS A 33 12.60 7.46 -9.21
N SER A 34 13.84 7.30 -8.72
CA SER A 34 14.91 8.31 -8.87
C SER A 34 16.15 7.85 -9.64
N THR A 35 16.13 6.65 -10.20
CA THR A 35 17.21 6.09 -11.05
C THR A 35 16.95 6.40 -12.54
N ASP A 36 17.55 5.65 -13.47
CA ASP A 36 17.32 5.81 -14.90
C ASP A 36 15.86 5.52 -15.28
N LEU A 37 15.26 6.40 -16.10
CA LEU A 37 13.85 6.29 -16.51
C LEU A 37 13.52 4.92 -17.12
N SER A 38 14.40 4.38 -17.98
CA SER A 38 14.21 3.08 -18.61
C SER A 38 14.16 1.93 -17.59
N TRP A 39 14.97 2.02 -16.53
CA TRP A 39 14.97 1.06 -15.44
C TRP A 39 13.73 1.20 -14.56
N CYS A 40 13.32 2.43 -14.27
CA CYS A 40 12.07 2.73 -13.58
C CYS A 40 10.88 2.04 -14.28
N GLU A 41 10.70 2.30 -15.58
CA GLU A 41 9.59 1.73 -16.33
C GLU A 41 9.65 0.20 -16.41
N LEU A 42 10.84 -0.37 -16.59
CA LEU A 42 11.02 -1.82 -16.63
C LEU A 42 10.64 -2.47 -15.29
N ALA A 43 11.12 -1.94 -14.17
CA ALA A 43 10.80 -2.46 -12.86
C ALA A 43 9.29 -2.41 -12.57
N ALA A 44 8.62 -1.29 -12.91
CA ALA A 44 7.18 -1.16 -12.74
C ALA A 44 6.39 -2.19 -13.58
N ARG A 45 6.80 -2.43 -14.83
CA ARG A 45 6.18 -3.43 -15.71
C ARG A 45 6.38 -4.84 -15.19
N GLU A 46 7.60 -5.22 -14.81
CA GLU A 46 7.90 -6.58 -14.37
C GLU A 46 7.30 -6.89 -12.99
N PHE A 47 7.28 -5.91 -12.08
CA PHE A 47 6.56 -6.06 -10.82
C PHE A 47 5.05 -6.27 -11.06
N THR A 48 4.46 -5.45 -11.93
CA THR A 48 3.04 -5.60 -12.29
C THR A 48 2.76 -6.98 -12.90
N ARG A 49 3.64 -7.46 -13.79
CA ARG A 49 3.53 -8.80 -14.40
C ARG A 49 3.60 -9.91 -13.36
N ALA A 50 4.56 -9.84 -12.44
CA ALA A 50 4.81 -10.90 -11.47
C ALA A 50 3.74 -10.98 -10.37
N THR A 51 3.16 -9.84 -9.99
CA THR A 51 2.28 -9.74 -8.81
C THR A 51 0.82 -9.47 -9.15
N GLY A 52 0.52 -8.96 -10.34
CA GLY A 52 -0.80 -8.42 -10.70
C GLY A 52 -1.09 -7.05 -10.07
N ILE A 53 -0.17 -6.47 -9.29
CA ILE A 53 -0.34 -5.15 -8.66
C ILE A 53 0.13 -4.09 -9.66
N LYS A 54 -0.79 -3.23 -10.08
CA LYS A 54 -0.47 -2.10 -10.98
C LYS A 54 0.43 -1.09 -10.27
N VAL A 55 1.46 -0.58 -10.94
CA VAL A 55 2.31 0.50 -10.40
C VAL A 55 2.00 1.81 -11.14
N LEU A 56 1.58 2.85 -10.41
CA LEU A 56 1.54 4.23 -10.88
C LEU A 56 2.84 4.92 -10.47
N GLN A 57 3.79 4.94 -11.39
CA GLN A 57 5.13 5.43 -11.10
C GLN A 57 5.38 6.80 -11.72
N SER A 58 5.98 7.70 -10.95
CA SER A 58 6.57 8.94 -11.42
C SER A 58 8.09 8.89 -11.32
N HIS A 59 8.78 9.46 -12.32
CA HIS A 59 10.23 9.62 -12.31
C HIS A 59 10.59 11.02 -11.81
N LYS A 60 11.46 11.10 -10.80
CA LYS A 60 11.90 12.35 -10.17
C LYS A 60 13.34 12.22 -9.68
N GLY A 61 14.14 13.26 -9.87
CA GLY A 61 15.47 13.31 -9.24
C GLY A 61 15.36 13.25 -7.70
N THR A 62 16.37 12.74 -7.03
CA THR A 62 16.37 12.47 -5.57
C THR A 62 16.00 13.70 -4.74
N GLY A 63 16.53 14.87 -5.08
CA GLY A 63 16.23 16.13 -4.39
C GLY A 63 14.77 16.56 -4.58
N GLU A 64 14.23 16.41 -5.78
CA GLU A 64 12.83 16.70 -6.10
C GLU A 64 11.89 15.73 -5.38
N ALA A 65 12.18 14.43 -5.42
CA ALA A 65 11.44 13.40 -4.71
C ALA A 65 11.37 13.69 -3.20
N ALA A 66 12.51 13.97 -2.58
CA ALA A 66 12.58 14.29 -1.16
C ALA A 66 11.88 15.61 -0.81
N ALA A 67 11.89 16.60 -1.71
CA ALA A 67 11.15 17.84 -1.51
C ALA A 67 9.64 17.60 -1.57
N GLN A 68 9.16 16.82 -2.54
CA GLN A 68 7.74 16.45 -2.65
C GLN A 68 7.26 15.67 -1.42
N LEU A 69 7.99 14.63 -1.01
CA LEU A 69 7.60 13.81 0.15
C LEU A 69 7.50 14.64 1.44
N ARG A 70 8.40 15.62 1.63
CA ARG A 70 8.30 16.56 2.76
C ARG A 70 7.09 17.49 2.64
N ALA A 71 6.80 17.99 1.44
CA ALA A 71 5.64 18.85 1.20
C ALA A 71 4.30 18.12 1.38
N GLU A 72 4.27 16.81 1.10
CA GLU A 72 3.07 15.95 1.21
C GLU A 72 2.99 15.22 2.56
N ALA A 73 3.86 15.52 3.53
CA ALA A 73 3.97 14.74 4.77
C ALA A 73 2.67 14.68 5.60
N SER A 74 1.85 15.73 5.57
CA SER A 74 0.56 15.77 6.27
C SER A 74 -0.59 15.11 5.49
N ASN A 75 -0.38 14.78 4.22
CA ASN A 75 -1.34 14.10 3.35
C ASN A 75 -0.59 13.27 2.29
N PRO A 76 -0.02 12.12 2.68
CA PRO A 76 0.88 11.36 1.82
C PRO A 76 0.13 10.77 0.62
N LYS A 77 0.74 10.88 -0.57
CA LYS A 77 0.20 10.33 -1.83
C LYS A 77 1.07 9.23 -2.44
N THR A 78 2.29 9.07 -1.94
CA THR A 78 3.28 8.11 -2.43
C THR A 78 3.37 6.96 -1.44
N ASP A 79 3.29 5.73 -1.95
CA ASP A 79 3.40 4.53 -1.12
C ASP A 79 4.87 4.14 -0.93
N ILE A 80 5.66 4.22 -2.00
CA ILE A 80 7.09 3.87 -1.99
C ILE A 80 7.93 4.87 -2.77
N TRP A 81 9.17 5.07 -2.30
CA TRP A 81 10.22 5.78 -3.03
C TRP A 81 11.44 4.88 -3.18
N TRP A 82 11.96 4.73 -4.40
CA TRP A 82 13.09 3.84 -4.70
C TRP A 82 14.05 4.42 -5.76
N GLY A 83 15.26 3.88 -5.83
CA GLY A 83 16.30 4.31 -6.78
C GLY A 83 16.91 5.68 -6.46
N GLY A 84 16.87 6.08 -5.19
CA GLY A 84 17.38 7.37 -4.67
C GLY A 84 18.79 7.72 -5.07
#